data_AF-A0A951R859-F1
#
_entry.id   AF-A0A951R859-F1
#
_cell.length_a   1.000
_cell.length_b   1.000
_cell.length_c   1.000
_cell.angle_alpha   90.00
_cell.angle_beta   90.00
_cell.angle_gamma   90.00
#
_symmetry.space_group_name_H-M   'P 1'
#
loop_
_entity.id
_entity.type
_entity.pdbx_description
1 polymer ?
#
loop_
_entity_poly.entity_id
_entity_poly.type
_entity_poly.pdbx_seq_one_letter_code
_entity_poly.pdbx_strand_id
1 'polypeptide(L)'
;RDTIMASLQKYLTESIIDRGYFTNALNSTGAYLDLFLWQKQQDSIFTVQLPESEIDVHVVLMDDFLSIGWTEYATMGKHYAGGWANRRALYCVRKAYDLSGEAFRVSYLTHESQHFSDYKNFPALEQPDLEYRAKLAELHAAEETGLRLIKNFILNAKHDRSYAHPFANYHVMRDLSKEIFNQDFVDDAEKWTQIPVERIRDVSRTLLAGHTRALHAAVADQVRAYLQ
;
A
#
# COMPACT_ATOMS: atom_id res chain seq x y z
N ARG A 1 -0.42 14.00 -29.14
CA ARG A 1 0.52 13.20 -28.33
C ARG A 1 -0.24 12.13 -27.55
N ASP A 2 -1.35 12.52 -26.92
CA ASP A 2 -2.22 11.62 -26.13
C ASP A 2 -2.88 10.51 -26.97
N THR A 3 -3.27 10.79 -28.21
CA THR A 3 -3.84 9.79 -29.14
C THR A 3 -2.84 8.72 -29.57
N ILE A 4 -1.55 9.05 -29.68
CA ILE A 4 -0.50 8.09 -30.05
C ILE A 4 -0.23 7.15 -28.87
N MET A 5 -0.11 7.68 -27.65
CA MET A 5 0.10 6.86 -26.45
C MET A 5 -1.09 5.95 -26.17
N ALA A 6 -2.32 6.45 -26.32
CA ALA A 6 -3.53 5.64 -26.16
C ALA A 6 -3.59 4.50 -27.19
N SER A 7 -3.26 4.78 -28.45
CA SER A 7 -3.23 3.77 -29.51
C SER A 7 -2.13 2.73 -29.28
N LEU A 8 -0.93 3.18 -28.87
CA LEU A 8 0.18 2.29 -28.53
C LEU A 8 -0.18 1.37 -27.37
N GLN A 9 -0.74 1.91 -26.29
CA GLN A 9 -1.15 1.14 -25.13
C GLN A 9 -2.20 0.10 -25.50
N LYS A 10 -3.23 0.49 -26.26
CA LYS A 10 -4.26 -0.44 -26.75
C LYS A 10 -3.65 -1.58 -27.57
N TYR A 11 -2.88 -1.25 -28.62
CA TYR A 11 -2.28 -2.25 -29.50
C TYR A 11 -1.33 -3.19 -28.76
N LEU A 12 -0.51 -2.64 -27.86
CA LEU A 12 0.42 -3.44 -27.07
C LEU A 12 -0.33 -4.40 -26.13
N THR A 13 -1.34 -3.91 -25.41
CA THR A 13 -2.15 -4.74 -24.52
C THR A 13 -2.86 -5.85 -25.28
N GLU A 14 -3.51 -5.54 -26.41
CA GLU A 14 -4.16 -6.54 -27.27
C GLU A 14 -3.15 -7.59 -27.77
N SER A 15 -2.00 -7.16 -28.30
CA SER A 15 -0.96 -8.08 -28.77
C SER A 15 -0.36 -8.95 -27.66
N ILE A 16 -0.28 -8.46 -26.42
CA ILE A 16 0.20 -9.23 -25.27
C ILE A 16 -0.81 -10.33 -24.91
N ILE A 17 -2.09 -9.95 -24.85
CA ILE A 17 -3.19 -10.87 -24.53
C ILE A 17 -3.33 -11.96 -25.61
N ASP A 18 -3.26 -11.59 -26.89
CA ASP A 18 -3.31 -12.54 -28.02
C ASP A 18 -2.17 -13.57 -27.98
N ARG A 19 -1.05 -13.25 -27.32
CA ARG A 19 0.08 -14.15 -27.12
C ARG A 19 -0.03 -15.01 -25.85
N GLY A 20 -1.13 -14.91 -25.11
CA GLY A 20 -1.41 -15.69 -23.91
C GLY A 20 -0.76 -15.13 -22.64
N TYR A 21 -0.45 -13.82 -22.61
CA TYR A 21 0.15 -13.16 -21.45
C TYR A 21 -0.82 -12.12 -20.85
N PHE A 22 -0.56 -11.76 -19.61
CA PHE A 22 -1.27 -10.71 -18.89
C PHE A 22 -0.36 -9.49 -18.69
N THR A 23 -0.97 -8.31 -18.60
CA THR A 23 -0.27 -7.05 -18.34
C THR A 23 -1.19 -6.06 -17.61
N ASN A 24 -0.61 -5.15 -16.83
CA ASN A 24 -1.30 -3.98 -16.26
C ASN A 24 -1.33 -2.78 -17.23
N ALA A 25 -0.98 -3.01 -18.50
CA ALA A 25 -0.74 -2.01 -19.53
C ALA A 25 0.46 -1.10 -19.21
N LEU A 26 0.84 -0.24 -20.17
CA LEU A 26 1.91 0.73 -19.95
C LEU A 26 1.45 1.76 -18.92
N ASN A 27 2.01 1.68 -17.73
CA ASN A 27 1.83 2.68 -16.67
C ASN A 27 3.15 3.41 -16.42
N SER A 28 3.11 4.50 -15.64
CA SER A 28 4.31 5.18 -15.21
C SER A 28 4.60 4.84 -13.76
N THR A 29 5.81 4.35 -13.50
CA THR A 29 6.34 4.15 -12.15
C THR A 29 7.48 5.14 -11.95
N GLY A 30 7.23 6.19 -11.18
CA GLY A 30 8.13 7.33 -11.08
C GLY A 30 8.22 8.10 -12.41
N ALA A 31 9.44 8.34 -12.90
CA ALA A 31 9.69 9.10 -14.13
C ALA A 31 9.66 8.27 -15.42
N TYR A 32 9.49 6.95 -15.31
CA TYR A 32 9.64 6.02 -16.44
C TYR A 32 8.34 5.28 -16.75
N LEU A 33 8.15 4.97 -18.03
CA LEU A 33 7.16 3.98 -18.46
C LEU A 33 7.59 2.61 -17.97
N ASP A 34 6.61 1.85 -17.52
CA ASP A 34 6.79 0.58 -16.88
C ASP A 34 5.92 -0.49 -17.56
N LEU A 35 6.35 -1.75 -17.46
CA LEU A 35 5.69 -2.87 -18.11
C LEU A 35 5.75 -4.12 -17.25
N PHE A 36 4.59 -4.52 -16.74
CA PHE A 36 4.43 -5.80 -16.07
C PHE A 36 3.88 -6.80 -17.09
N LEU A 37 4.49 -7.99 -17.10
CA LEU A 37 4.15 -9.07 -18.01
C LEU A 37 4.26 -10.40 -17.28
N TRP A 38 3.17 -11.16 -17.22
CA TRP A 38 3.12 -12.46 -16.54
C TRP A 38 2.29 -13.48 -17.30
N GLN A 39 2.54 -14.77 -17.04
CA GLN A 39 1.90 -15.87 -17.76
C GLN A 39 0.77 -16.54 -16.97
N LYS A 40 0.85 -16.54 -15.64
CA LYS A 40 -0.10 -17.28 -14.80
C LYS A 40 -0.74 -16.33 -13.79
N GLN A 41 -2.03 -16.47 -13.59
CA GLN A 41 -2.70 -15.83 -12.47
C GLN A 41 -3.76 -16.74 -11.87
N GLN A 42 -4.04 -16.53 -10.59
CA GLN A 42 -5.11 -17.20 -9.87
C GLN A 42 -5.99 -16.14 -9.21
N ASP A 43 -7.28 -16.16 -9.57
CA ASP A 43 -8.30 -15.35 -8.93
C ASP A 43 -8.71 -16.00 -7.59
N SER A 44 -8.77 -15.21 -6.53
CA SER A 44 -9.10 -15.67 -5.18
C SER A 44 -9.87 -14.60 -4.42
N ILE A 45 -10.77 -15.01 -3.54
CA ILE A 45 -11.49 -14.11 -2.64
C ILE A 45 -10.90 -14.29 -1.25
N PHE A 46 -10.53 -13.18 -0.62
CA PHE A 46 -10.07 -13.14 0.76
C PHE A 46 -11.01 -12.28 1.58
N THR A 47 -11.45 -12.79 2.72
CA THR A 47 -12.12 -11.99 3.75
C THR A 47 -11.04 -11.38 4.65
N VAL A 48 -11.05 -10.05 4.76
CA VAL A 48 -10.01 -9.29 5.45
C VAL A 48 -10.63 -8.47 6.58
N GLN A 49 -10.16 -8.72 7.79
CA GLN A 49 -10.51 -7.91 8.96
C GLN A 49 -9.66 -6.63 8.97
N LEU A 50 -10.21 -5.54 8.45
CA LEU A 50 -9.65 -4.20 8.63
C LEU A 50 -9.97 -3.66 10.03
N PRO A 51 -9.28 -2.60 10.49
CA PRO A 51 -9.49 -2.06 11.85
C PRO A 51 -10.91 -1.50 12.10
N GLU A 52 -11.60 -1.09 11.03
CA GLU A 52 -12.92 -0.43 11.06
C GLU A 52 -14.04 -1.26 10.40
N SER A 53 -13.71 -2.33 9.66
CA SER A 53 -14.68 -3.12 8.90
C SER A 53 -14.12 -4.50 8.54
N GLU A 54 -14.99 -5.44 8.21
CA GLU A 54 -14.62 -6.66 7.48
C GLU A 54 -15.04 -6.51 6.02
N ILE A 55 -14.16 -6.88 5.08
CA ILE A 55 -14.45 -6.81 3.65
C ILE A 55 -13.99 -8.06 2.91
N ASP A 56 -14.74 -8.46 1.89
CA ASP A 56 -14.30 -9.42 0.90
C ASP A 56 -13.60 -8.69 -0.25
N VAL A 57 -12.37 -9.12 -0.56
CA VAL A 57 -11.58 -8.58 -1.64
C VAL A 57 -11.23 -9.66 -2.66
N HIS A 58 -11.43 -9.31 -3.93
CA HIS A 58 -10.93 -10.10 -5.04
C HIS A 58 -9.43 -9.83 -5.21
N VAL A 59 -8.62 -10.88 -5.11
CA VAL A 59 -7.16 -10.85 -5.26
C VAL A 59 -6.77 -11.67 -6.47
N VAL A 60 -6.07 -11.02 -7.41
CA VAL A 60 -5.41 -11.67 -8.54
C VAL A 60 -3.97 -11.99 -8.12
N LEU A 61 -3.71 -13.26 -7.82
CA LEU A 61 -2.36 -13.77 -7.53
C LEU A 61 -1.61 -13.97 -8.85
N MET A 62 -0.75 -13.03 -9.21
CA MET A 62 0.03 -13.05 -10.45
C MET A 62 1.33 -13.84 -10.24
N ASP A 63 1.70 -14.64 -11.23
CA ASP A 63 2.81 -15.59 -11.15
C ASP A 63 3.45 -15.79 -12.53
N ASP A 64 4.63 -16.40 -12.56
CA ASP A 64 5.37 -16.69 -13.79
C ASP A 64 5.62 -15.42 -14.62
N PHE A 65 6.24 -14.44 -13.96
CA PHE A 65 6.55 -13.12 -14.52
C PHE A 65 7.69 -13.19 -15.53
N LEU A 66 7.47 -12.59 -16.70
CA LEU A 66 8.53 -12.22 -17.64
C LEU A 66 9.15 -10.87 -17.30
N SER A 67 8.36 -9.94 -16.74
CA SER A 67 8.80 -8.61 -16.32
C SER A 67 7.94 -8.11 -15.16
N ILE A 68 8.58 -7.60 -14.10
CA ILE A 68 7.95 -6.87 -12.97
C ILE A 68 8.37 -5.40 -13.02
N GLY A 69 8.68 -4.94 -14.22
CA GLY A 69 8.98 -3.55 -14.46
C GLY A 69 10.45 -3.15 -14.33
N TRP A 70 10.72 -1.89 -14.66
CA TRP A 70 12.07 -1.36 -14.84
C TRP A 70 12.87 -1.36 -13.54
N THR A 71 12.23 -1.15 -12.38
CA THR A 71 12.94 -1.12 -11.09
C THR A 71 13.49 -2.49 -10.74
N GLU A 72 12.73 -3.55 -11.03
CA GLU A 72 13.16 -4.93 -10.82
C GLU A 72 14.40 -5.22 -11.65
N TYR A 73 14.33 -4.91 -12.94
CA TYR A 73 15.43 -5.08 -13.88
C TYR A 73 16.68 -4.28 -13.48
N ALA A 74 16.52 -2.98 -13.20
CA ALA A 74 17.63 -2.07 -12.88
C ALA A 74 18.33 -2.41 -11.57
N THR A 75 17.61 -3.07 -10.64
CA THR A 75 18.14 -3.45 -9.33
C THR A 75 18.47 -4.94 -9.23
N MET A 76 18.48 -5.66 -10.35
CA MET A 76 18.76 -7.09 -10.42
C MET A 76 17.88 -7.91 -9.45
N GLY A 77 16.58 -7.60 -9.42
CA GLY A 77 15.61 -8.27 -8.56
C GLY A 77 15.59 -7.81 -7.11
N LYS A 78 16.39 -6.81 -6.72
CA LYS A 78 16.44 -6.34 -5.33
C LYS A 78 15.19 -5.52 -4.92
N HIS A 79 14.65 -4.73 -5.84
CA HIS A 79 13.52 -3.84 -5.57
C HIS A 79 12.47 -3.97 -6.66
N TYR A 80 11.23 -4.21 -6.27
CA TYR A 80 10.06 -4.27 -7.15
C TYR A 80 8.78 -4.11 -6.32
N ALA A 81 7.66 -3.79 -6.97
CA ALA A 81 6.37 -3.70 -6.31
C ALA A 81 5.88 -5.09 -5.88
N GLY A 82 5.46 -5.26 -4.62
CA GLY A 82 4.87 -6.50 -4.14
C GLY A 82 3.42 -6.69 -4.60
N GLY A 83 2.73 -5.60 -4.92
CA GLY A 83 1.35 -5.62 -5.39
C GLY A 83 0.75 -4.23 -5.42
N TRP A 84 -0.53 -4.15 -5.76
CA TRP A 84 -1.30 -2.90 -5.75
C TRP A 84 -2.80 -3.16 -5.73
N ALA A 85 -3.59 -2.20 -5.25
CA ALA A 85 -5.03 -2.16 -5.38
C ALA A 85 -5.49 -1.21 -6.50
N ASN A 86 -6.59 -1.57 -7.16
CA ASN A 86 -7.40 -0.61 -7.91
C ASN A 86 -8.86 -0.66 -7.42
N ARG A 87 -9.77 0.08 -8.07
CA ARG A 87 -11.18 0.15 -7.66
C ARG A 87 -11.97 -1.18 -7.79
N ARG A 88 -11.38 -2.23 -8.38
CA ARG A 88 -12.04 -3.50 -8.70
C ARG A 88 -11.42 -4.70 -7.98
N ALA A 89 -10.11 -4.73 -7.85
CA ALA A 89 -9.39 -5.88 -7.29
C ALA A 89 -8.03 -5.46 -6.73
N LEU A 90 -7.43 -6.37 -5.97
CA LEU A 90 -6.04 -6.33 -5.55
C LEU A 90 -5.21 -7.25 -6.45
N TYR A 91 -3.97 -6.87 -6.71
CA TYR A 91 -3.04 -7.60 -7.57
C TYR A 91 -1.79 -7.94 -6.76
N CYS A 92 -1.52 -9.22 -6.55
CA CYS A 92 -0.40 -9.70 -5.77
C CYS A 92 0.69 -10.24 -6.69
N VAL A 93 1.92 -9.77 -6.55
CA VAL A 93 3.09 -10.44 -7.10
C VAL A 93 3.39 -11.64 -6.21
N ARG A 94 2.93 -12.83 -6.59
CA ARG A 94 2.97 -14.02 -5.73
C ARG A 94 4.37 -14.34 -5.21
N LYS A 95 5.40 -14.20 -6.06
CA LYS A 95 6.80 -14.46 -5.67
C LYS A 95 7.32 -13.56 -4.55
N ALA A 96 6.65 -12.45 -4.25
CA ALA A 96 7.04 -11.51 -3.21
C ALA A 96 6.69 -12.00 -1.80
N TYR A 97 5.80 -13.00 -1.67
CA TYR A 97 5.22 -13.37 -0.39
C TYR A 97 5.08 -14.88 -0.20
N ASP A 98 5.27 -15.31 1.05
CA ASP A 98 4.67 -16.54 1.56
C ASP A 98 3.20 -16.25 1.90
N LEU A 99 2.26 -16.87 1.18
CA LEU A 99 0.82 -16.64 1.33
C LEU A 99 0.26 -17.08 2.69
N SER A 100 1.00 -17.90 3.43
CA SER A 100 0.64 -18.28 4.81
C SER A 100 1.26 -17.36 5.87
N GLY A 101 2.23 -16.53 5.46
CA GLY A 101 3.01 -15.69 6.36
C GLY A 101 2.34 -14.36 6.70
N GLU A 102 2.73 -13.79 7.83
CA GLU A 102 2.20 -12.51 8.28
C GLU A 102 2.52 -11.36 7.31
N ALA A 103 3.68 -11.37 6.65
CA ALA A 103 4.03 -10.34 5.67
C ALA A 103 3.02 -10.26 4.51
N PHE A 104 2.48 -11.40 4.06
CA PHE A 104 1.38 -11.42 3.09
C PHE A 104 0.10 -10.85 3.70
N ARG A 105 -0.31 -11.35 4.87
CA ARG A 105 -1.55 -10.94 5.53
C ARG A 105 -1.57 -9.46 5.86
N VAL A 106 -0.47 -8.91 6.37
CA VAL A 106 -0.37 -7.54 6.89
C VAL A 106 0.09 -6.57 5.81
N SER A 107 1.32 -6.72 5.32
CA SER A 107 1.94 -5.71 4.45
C SER A 107 1.44 -5.72 3.01
N TYR A 108 0.77 -6.79 2.59
CA TYR A 108 0.07 -6.80 1.31
C TYR A 108 -1.44 -6.76 1.52
N LEU A 109 -2.02 -7.79 2.12
CA LEU A 109 -3.46 -7.99 2.09
C LEU A 109 -4.19 -6.91 2.90
N THR A 110 -3.80 -6.64 4.15
CA THR A 110 -4.39 -5.55 4.94
C THR A 110 -4.12 -4.18 4.30
N HIS A 111 -2.87 -3.90 3.90
CA HIS A 111 -2.49 -2.63 3.29
C HIS A 111 -3.33 -2.29 2.04
N GLU A 112 -3.33 -3.19 1.06
CA GLU A 112 -4.04 -2.99 -0.20
C GLU A 112 -5.56 -3.06 -0.03
N SER A 113 -6.06 -3.82 0.95
CA SER A 113 -7.48 -3.85 1.31
C SER A 113 -7.93 -2.52 1.92
N GLN A 114 -7.07 -1.87 2.71
CA GLN A 114 -7.34 -0.53 3.23
C GLN A 114 -7.45 0.48 2.09
N HIS A 115 -6.53 0.45 1.12
CA HIS A 115 -6.66 1.25 -0.11
C HIS A 115 -7.96 0.98 -0.87
N PHE A 116 -8.30 -0.30 -1.07
CA PHE A 116 -9.53 -0.69 -1.75
C PHE A 116 -10.79 -0.16 -1.06
N SER A 117 -10.82 -0.21 0.27
CA SER A 117 -11.89 0.38 1.08
C SER A 117 -11.93 1.91 0.93
N ASP A 118 -10.78 2.57 1.07
CA ASP A 118 -10.69 4.02 1.02
C ASP A 118 -10.99 4.61 -0.36
N TYR A 119 -10.73 3.88 -1.46
CA TYR A 119 -11.16 4.31 -2.80
C TYR A 119 -12.67 4.49 -2.91
N LYS A 120 -13.47 3.77 -2.10
CA LYS A 120 -14.93 3.89 -2.05
C LYS A 120 -15.35 4.98 -1.06
N ASN A 121 -14.74 5.00 0.12
CA ASN A 121 -15.15 5.88 1.22
C ASN A 121 -14.63 7.33 1.08
N PHE A 122 -13.49 7.51 0.43
CA PHE A 122 -12.80 8.79 0.26
C PHE A 122 -12.30 8.94 -1.19
N PRO A 123 -13.21 9.01 -2.19
CA PRO A 123 -12.87 8.84 -3.60
C PRO A 123 -11.92 9.90 -4.18
N ALA A 124 -11.81 11.07 -3.52
CA ALA A 124 -10.92 12.17 -3.90
C ALA A 124 -9.58 12.19 -3.15
N LEU A 125 -9.41 11.34 -2.13
CA LEU A 125 -8.24 11.36 -1.26
C LEU A 125 -6.98 10.96 -2.03
N GLU A 126 -5.92 11.73 -1.85
CA GLU A 126 -4.66 11.53 -2.55
C GLU A 126 -3.79 10.48 -1.87
N GLN A 127 -2.83 9.95 -2.64
CA GLN A 127 -1.93 8.86 -2.26
C GLN A 127 -1.26 9.04 -0.89
N PRO A 128 -0.69 10.20 -0.51
CA PRO A 128 -0.01 10.31 0.79
C PRO A 128 -0.92 10.05 2.00
N ASP A 129 -2.19 10.45 1.92
CA ASP A 129 -3.18 10.21 2.98
C ASP A 129 -3.71 8.78 2.95
N LEU A 130 -3.92 8.20 1.76
CA LEU A 130 -4.26 6.79 1.59
C LEU A 130 -3.16 5.89 2.20
N GLU A 131 -1.90 6.22 1.94
CA GLU A 131 -0.71 5.52 2.42
C GLU A 131 -0.58 5.59 3.95
N TYR A 132 -0.92 6.72 4.56
CA TYR A 132 -0.95 6.85 6.02
C TYR A 132 -1.98 5.91 6.63
N ARG A 133 -3.19 5.88 6.06
CA ARG A 133 -4.28 5.02 6.53
C ARG A 133 -3.92 3.53 6.39
N ALA A 134 -3.36 3.13 5.25
CA ALA A 134 -2.92 1.75 5.01
C ALA A 134 -1.84 1.30 5.99
N LYS A 135 -0.84 2.15 6.28
CA LYS A 135 0.22 1.84 7.25
C LYS A 135 -0.27 1.74 8.70
N LEU A 136 -1.27 2.55 9.09
CA LEU A 136 -1.92 2.37 10.39
C LEU A 136 -2.70 1.04 10.46
N ALA A 137 -3.35 0.64 9.36
CA ALA A 137 -4.00 -0.66 9.29
C ALA A 137 -2.99 -1.81 9.37
N GLU A 138 -1.82 -1.70 8.73
CA GLU A 138 -0.72 -2.67 8.89
C GLU A 138 -0.30 -2.82 10.35
N LEU A 139 0.03 -1.70 11.02
CA LEU A 139 0.48 -1.75 12.42
C LEU A 139 -0.59 -2.28 13.37
N HIS A 140 -1.87 -2.05 13.08
CA HIS A 140 -2.96 -2.67 13.83
C HIS A 140 -3.03 -4.20 13.65
N ALA A 141 -2.85 -4.67 12.41
CA ALA A 141 -2.95 -6.08 12.05
C ALA A 141 -1.69 -6.90 12.36
N ALA A 142 -0.56 -6.23 12.63
CA ALA A 142 0.73 -6.86 12.90
C ALA A 142 0.82 -7.42 14.33
N GLU A 143 1.30 -8.64 14.46
CA GLU A 143 1.54 -9.34 15.71
C GLU A 143 3.04 -9.61 15.89
N GLU A 144 3.70 -10.16 14.87
CA GLU A 144 5.14 -10.49 14.93
C GLU A 144 6.00 -9.44 14.21
N THR A 145 5.47 -8.88 13.13
CA THR A 145 6.17 -7.99 12.19
C THR A 145 6.09 -6.52 12.57
N GLY A 146 5.35 -6.15 13.63
CA GLY A 146 5.08 -4.77 14.03
C GLY A 146 6.36 -3.95 14.26
N LEU A 147 7.32 -4.48 15.03
CA LEU A 147 8.59 -3.78 15.28
C LEU A 147 9.45 -3.64 14.02
N ARG A 148 9.35 -4.59 13.08
CA ARG A 148 10.03 -4.49 11.78
C ARG A 148 9.41 -3.39 10.92
N LEU A 149 8.08 -3.26 10.93
CA LEU A 149 7.37 -2.18 10.26
C LEU A 149 7.76 -0.81 10.84
N ILE A 150 7.75 -0.67 12.16
CA ILE A 150 8.19 0.57 12.83
C ILE A 150 9.61 0.96 12.41
N LYS A 151 10.57 0.03 12.45
CA LYS A 151 11.95 0.29 12.01
C LYS A 151 11.99 0.73 10.54
N ASN A 152 11.24 0.06 9.67
CA ASN A 152 11.17 0.43 8.25
C ASN A 152 10.55 1.81 8.05
N PHE A 153 9.50 2.16 8.80
CA PHE A 153 8.83 3.45 8.70
C PHE A 153 9.74 4.58 9.18
N ILE A 154 10.47 4.39 10.28
CA ILE A 154 11.49 5.36 10.76
C ILE A 154 12.56 5.58 9.69
N LEU A 155 13.16 4.49 9.17
CA LEU A 155 14.26 4.58 8.21
C LEU A 155 13.86 5.24 6.89
N ASN A 156 12.59 5.12 6.50
CA ASN A 156 12.06 5.64 5.24
C ASN A 156 11.11 6.83 5.46
N ALA A 157 11.16 7.50 6.61
CA ALA A 157 10.34 8.68 6.89
C ALA A 157 10.95 9.93 6.24
N LYS A 158 10.12 10.70 5.52
CA LYS A 158 10.49 12.01 4.98
C LYS A 158 9.28 12.93 4.98
N HIS A 159 9.39 14.11 5.59
CA HIS A 159 8.33 15.13 5.53
C HIS A 159 8.35 15.86 4.18
N ASP A 160 8.01 15.14 3.12
CA ASP A 160 7.92 15.65 1.75
C ASP A 160 6.79 14.95 0.99
N ARG A 161 5.67 15.64 0.83
CA ARG A 161 4.42 15.12 0.24
C ARG A 161 4.58 14.64 -1.20
N SER A 162 5.62 15.06 -1.92
CA SER A 162 5.92 14.55 -3.26
C SER A 162 6.30 13.07 -3.28
N TYR A 163 6.67 12.51 -2.11
CA TYR A 163 6.95 11.10 -1.91
C TYR A 163 5.89 10.47 -0.98
N ALA A 164 4.84 9.90 -1.56
CA ALA A 164 3.67 9.41 -0.80
C ALA A 164 4.03 8.43 0.34
N HIS A 165 4.80 7.36 0.08
CA HIS A 165 5.15 6.42 1.14
C HIS A 165 6.05 7.05 2.23
N PRO A 166 7.15 7.76 1.90
CA PRO A 166 7.96 8.43 2.93
C PRO A 166 7.22 9.49 3.75
N PHE A 167 6.32 10.23 3.12
CA PHE A 167 5.46 11.21 3.81
C PHE A 167 4.51 10.52 4.79
N ALA A 168 3.82 9.47 4.34
CA ALA A 168 2.98 8.65 5.21
C ALA A 168 3.76 8.04 6.37
N ASN A 169 4.95 7.49 6.13
CA ASN A 169 5.84 6.97 7.17
C ASN A 169 6.13 8.04 8.24
N TYR A 170 6.48 9.25 7.80
CA TYR A 170 6.73 10.37 8.71
C TYR A 170 5.50 10.67 9.58
N HIS A 171 4.32 10.77 8.98
CA HIS A 171 3.09 11.07 9.72
C HIS A 171 2.67 9.95 10.68
N VAL A 172 2.76 8.68 10.26
CA VAL A 172 2.50 7.53 11.14
C VAL A 172 3.42 7.57 12.35
N MET A 173 4.72 7.73 12.13
CA MET A 173 5.70 7.75 13.22
C MET A 173 5.53 8.97 14.13
N ARG A 174 5.24 10.16 13.56
CA ARG A 174 4.95 11.38 14.33
C ARG A 174 3.74 11.19 15.25
N ASP A 175 2.64 10.68 14.71
CA ASP A 175 1.38 10.58 15.46
C ASP A 175 1.45 9.49 16.51
N LEU A 176 2.06 8.33 16.21
CA LEU A 176 2.35 7.30 17.22
C LEU A 176 3.28 7.82 18.31
N SER A 177 4.29 8.62 17.95
CA SER A 177 5.23 9.20 18.91
C SER A 177 4.54 10.10 19.92
N LYS A 178 3.59 10.91 19.44
CA LYS A 178 2.79 11.79 20.28
C LYS A 178 1.91 11.00 21.25
N GLU A 179 1.22 9.98 20.74
CA GLU A 179 0.28 9.18 21.53
C GLU A 179 0.95 8.22 22.53
N ILE A 180 2.16 7.74 22.22
CA ILE A 180 2.87 6.74 23.04
C ILE A 180 3.92 7.38 23.95
N PHE A 181 4.67 8.36 23.46
CA PHE A 181 5.83 8.93 24.15
C PHE A 181 5.65 10.41 24.52
N ASN A 182 4.54 11.05 24.12
CA ASN A 182 4.33 12.48 24.26
C ASN A 182 5.50 13.30 23.65
N GLN A 183 6.00 12.85 22.50
CA GLN A 183 7.10 13.46 21.75
C GLN A 183 6.70 13.62 20.29
N ASP A 184 7.21 14.65 19.61
CA ASP A 184 6.83 14.93 18.22
C ASP A 184 7.25 13.81 17.27
N PHE A 185 8.44 13.23 17.44
CA PHE A 185 8.94 12.14 16.62
C PHE A 185 10.01 11.37 17.38
N VAL A 186 9.86 10.05 17.49
CA VAL A 186 10.84 9.14 18.10
C VAL A 186 11.41 8.23 17.01
N ASP A 187 12.65 8.50 16.61
CA ASP A 187 13.43 7.72 15.63
C ASP A 187 14.28 6.61 16.29
N ASP A 188 14.37 6.60 17.61
CA ASP A 188 15.09 5.59 18.38
C ASP A 188 14.33 4.25 18.39
N ALA A 189 14.76 3.34 17.51
CA ALA A 189 14.19 2.00 17.39
C ALA A 189 14.26 1.18 18.69
N GLU A 190 15.21 1.45 19.60
CA GLU A 190 15.30 0.72 20.87
C GLU A 190 14.15 1.08 21.79
N LYS A 191 13.74 2.35 21.85
CA LYS A 191 12.55 2.77 22.62
C LYS A 191 11.29 2.05 22.16
N TRP A 192 11.12 1.86 20.85
CA TRP A 192 9.98 1.13 20.29
C TRP A 192 9.97 -0.34 20.69
N THR A 193 11.13 -0.98 20.93
CA THR A 193 11.17 -2.37 21.40
C THR A 193 10.65 -2.55 22.83
N GLN A 194 10.59 -1.47 23.61
CA GLN A 194 10.07 -1.48 24.97
C GLN A 194 8.55 -1.31 25.04
N ILE A 195 7.90 -1.00 23.92
CA ILE A 195 6.45 -0.81 23.85
C ILE A 195 5.77 -2.13 23.51
N PRO A 196 4.78 -2.58 24.31
CA PRO A 196 3.98 -3.75 23.97
C PRO A 196 3.36 -3.60 22.58
N VAL A 197 3.40 -4.67 21.78
CA VAL A 197 2.86 -4.66 20.41
C VAL A 197 1.38 -4.30 20.42
N GLU A 198 0.63 -4.78 21.41
CA GLU A 198 -0.79 -4.47 21.62
C GLU A 198 -1.03 -2.97 21.76
N ARG A 199 -0.15 -2.25 22.48
CA ARG A 199 -0.25 -0.80 22.61
C ARG A 199 -0.07 -0.10 21.26
N ILE A 200 0.88 -0.55 20.44
CA ILE A 200 1.09 -0.02 19.08
C ILE A 200 -0.15 -0.29 18.22
N ARG A 201 -0.71 -1.49 18.29
CA ARG A 201 -1.91 -1.89 17.54
C ARG A 201 -3.14 -1.05 17.91
N ASP A 202 -3.34 -0.80 19.21
CA ASP A 202 -4.47 -0.05 19.73
C ASP A 202 -4.39 1.44 19.38
N VAL A 203 -3.20 2.04 19.52
CA VAL A 203 -3.00 3.43 19.11
C VAL A 203 -3.16 3.57 17.60
N SER A 204 -2.62 2.64 16.80
CA SER A 204 -2.77 2.68 15.34
C SER A 204 -4.23 2.63 14.91
N ARG A 205 -5.05 1.78 15.54
CA ARG A 205 -6.50 1.74 15.32
C ARG A 205 -7.19 3.05 15.70
N THR A 206 -6.80 3.62 16.85
CA THR A 206 -7.37 4.88 17.36
C THR A 206 -7.07 6.05 16.43
N LEU A 207 -5.83 6.14 15.95
CA LEU A 207 -5.39 7.14 14.98
C LEU A 207 -6.15 7.00 13.65
N LEU A 208 -6.28 5.77 13.14
CA LEU A 208 -7.02 5.51 11.90
C LEU A 208 -8.48 5.95 12.02
N ALA A 209 -9.16 5.55 13.10
CA ALA A 209 -10.54 5.94 13.36
C ALA A 209 -10.69 7.45 13.58
N GLY A 210 -9.70 8.09 14.20
CA GLY A 210 -9.61 9.55 14.32
C GLY A 210 -9.54 10.24 12.96
N HIS A 211 -8.69 9.75 12.08
CA HIS A 211 -8.55 10.24 10.71
C HIS A 211 -9.84 10.03 9.90
N THR A 212 -10.49 8.87 10.02
CA THR A 212 -11.80 8.59 9.40
C THR A 212 -12.85 9.62 9.80
N ARG A 213 -12.99 9.90 11.11
CA ARG A 213 -13.91 10.93 11.61
C ARG A 213 -13.58 12.32 11.07
N ALA A 214 -12.30 12.67 11.01
CA ALA A 214 -11.86 13.97 10.52
C ALA A 214 -12.16 14.15 9.02
N LEU A 215 -11.93 13.13 8.19
CA LEU A 215 -12.27 13.14 6.77
C LEU A 215 -13.78 13.30 6.55
N HIS A 216 -14.61 12.58 7.29
CA HIS A 216 -16.07 12.74 7.21
C HIS A 216 -16.52 14.15 7.63
N ALA A 217 -15.94 14.71 8.69
CA ALA A 217 -16.23 16.07 9.13
C ALA A 217 -15.83 17.13 8.08
N ALA A 218 -14.80 16.85 7.28
CA ALA A 218 -14.30 17.72 6.22
C ALA A 218 -14.96 17.47 4.84
N VAL A 219 -16.10 16.76 4.78
CA VAL A 219 -16.80 16.35 3.56
C VAL A 219 -15.98 15.33 2.74
N ALA A 220 -16.04 14.08 3.18
CA ALA A 220 -15.24 12.94 2.70
C ALA A 220 -15.04 12.86 1.17
N ASP A 221 -16.06 13.17 0.38
CA ASP A 221 -16.01 13.07 -1.10
C ASP A 221 -15.17 14.16 -1.76
N GLN A 222 -14.79 15.21 -1.04
CA GLN A 222 -14.10 16.39 -1.58
C GLN A 222 -12.69 16.58 -1.00
N VAL A 223 -12.37 15.88 0.10
CA VAL A 223 -11.06 15.98 0.74
C VAL A 223 -10.01 15.29 -0.12
N ARG A 224 -9.10 16.08 -0.68
CA ARG A 224 -7.94 15.57 -1.44
C ARG A 224 -6.74 15.33 -0.54
N ALA A 225 -6.51 16.20 0.43
CA ALA A 225 -5.35 16.18 1.31
C ALA A 225 -5.77 16.61 2.71
N TYR A 226 -5.44 15.80 3.72
CA TYR A 226 -5.67 16.12 5.13
C TYR A 226 -4.35 16.29 5.89
N LEU A 227 -3.36 15.44 5.59
CA LEU A 227 -2.01 15.53 6.14
C LEU A 227 -1.23 16.70 5.52
N GLN A 228 -0.60 17.50 6.39
CA GLN A 228 0.23 18.67 6.06
C GLN A 228 1.70 18.44 6.42
#